data_AF-A0A348G4M3-F1
#
_entry.id   AF-A0A348G4M3-F1
#
_cell.length_a   1.000
_cell.length_b   1.000
_cell.length_c   1.000
_cell.angle_alpha   90.00
_cell.angle_beta   90.00
_cell.angle_gamma   90.00
#
_symmetry.space_group_name_H-M   'P 1'
#
loop_
_entity.id
_entity.type
_entity.pdbx_description
1 polymer ?
#
loop_
_entity_poly.entity_id
_entity_poly.type
_entity_poly.pdbx_seq_one_letter_code
_entity_poly.pdbx_strand_id
1 'polypeptide(L)'
;MTQPAGSKPSTRSKTSRRSKTGAGGRTPPPAGNRWRLQDAKARLSEVVREAQEHGPQRVTLHGRDAVVVVSAAEFDRMQRPVTGHDIVRALQASPLAEIEFERLSFDAPVRDVEL
;
A
#
# COMPACT_ATOMS: atom_id res chain seq x y z
N MET A 1 18.69 -15.09 54.02
CA MET A 1 18.30 -16.11 53.05
C MET A 1 17.09 -16.86 53.59
N THR A 2 16.24 -17.34 52.67
CA THR A 2 15.04 -18.17 52.87
C THR A 2 13.71 -17.42 52.77
N GLN A 3 13.19 -17.43 51.54
CA GLN A 3 11.77 -17.34 51.21
C GLN A 3 10.99 -18.52 51.81
N PRO A 4 9.66 -18.47 51.81
CA PRO A 4 8.95 -19.59 51.20
C PRO A 4 7.96 -19.14 50.11
N ALA A 5 7.93 -20.01 49.11
CA ALA A 5 7.06 -19.98 47.95
C ALA A 5 5.63 -20.39 48.31
N GLY A 6 4.66 -19.72 47.68
CA GLY A 6 3.27 -20.15 47.56
C GLY A 6 2.84 -19.97 46.11
N SER A 7 3.10 -20.98 45.28
CA SER A 7 2.57 -21.11 43.93
C SER A 7 1.64 -22.31 43.92
N LYS A 8 0.44 -22.18 43.33
CA LYS A 8 -0.32 -23.26 42.68
C LYS A 8 -1.59 -22.70 41.99
N PRO A 9 -2.21 -23.46 41.06
CA PRO A 9 -2.54 -23.00 39.72
C PRO A 9 -4.05 -23.09 39.44
N SER A 10 -4.52 -22.77 38.23
CA SER A 10 -5.65 -23.45 37.54
C SER A 10 -6.07 -22.61 36.33
N THR A 11 -5.55 -22.91 35.14
CA THR A 11 -6.22 -23.57 34.01
C THR A 11 -7.37 -22.81 33.33
N ARG A 12 -7.12 -22.40 32.08
CA ARG A 12 -7.81 -22.77 30.82
C ARG A 12 -9.35 -22.80 30.92
N SER A 13 -10.10 -22.04 30.11
CA SER A 13 -10.38 -22.43 28.73
C SER A 13 -11.27 -21.39 28.02
N LYS A 14 -11.03 -21.23 26.71
CA LYS A 14 -12.00 -21.11 25.59
C LYS A 14 -13.22 -20.21 25.82
N THR A 15 -13.46 -19.22 24.96
CA THR A 15 -14.27 -19.50 23.76
C THR A 15 -14.07 -18.41 22.70
N SER A 16 -13.50 -18.83 21.57
CA SER A 16 -13.69 -18.22 20.27
C SER A 16 -15.18 -18.21 19.91
N ARG A 17 -15.74 -17.05 19.58
CA ARG A 17 -16.98 -16.94 18.79
C ARG A 17 -16.97 -15.69 17.90
N ARG A 18 -16.54 -15.96 16.67
CA ARG A 18 -17.27 -15.69 15.41
C ARG A 18 -17.43 -14.24 14.95
N SER A 19 -16.56 -13.93 14.00
CA SER A 19 -16.72 -13.13 12.77
C SER A 19 -18.09 -12.55 12.44
N LYS A 20 -18.08 -11.24 12.11
CA LYS A 20 -18.99 -10.67 11.11
C LYS A 20 -18.15 -10.03 10.00
N THR A 21 -18.19 -10.68 8.86
CA THR A 21 -17.58 -10.31 7.58
C THR A 21 -18.39 -9.21 6.91
N GLY A 22 -17.69 -8.26 6.25
CA GLY A 22 -18.17 -7.67 4.99
C GLY A 22 -18.28 -6.15 4.93
N ALA A 23 -17.19 -5.48 4.55
CA ALA A 23 -17.21 -4.33 3.62
C ALA A 23 -15.78 -4.01 3.15
N GLY A 24 -15.49 -4.29 1.88
CA GLY A 24 -14.36 -3.85 1.06
C GLY A 24 -13.10 -3.38 1.79
N GLY A 25 -12.16 -4.32 2.03
CA GLY A 25 -10.87 -4.05 2.63
C GLY A 25 -9.98 -3.20 1.73
N ARG A 26 -10.11 -1.88 1.83
CA ARG A 26 -8.95 -1.01 1.66
C ARG A 26 -8.15 -1.21 2.93
N THR A 27 -7.16 -2.10 2.90
CA THR A 27 -6.23 -2.30 4.02
C THR A 27 -5.81 -0.92 4.50
N PRO A 28 -6.12 -0.51 5.75
CA PRO A 28 -5.56 0.71 6.29
C PRO A 28 -4.05 0.55 6.14
N PRO A 29 -3.34 1.49 5.49
CA PRO A 29 -1.89 1.41 5.45
C PRO A 29 -1.37 1.27 6.89
N PRO A 30 -0.24 0.58 7.09
CA PRO A 30 0.29 0.30 8.42
C PRO A 30 0.28 1.57 9.28
N ALA A 31 -0.09 1.41 10.55
CA ALA A 31 -0.48 2.47 11.48
C ALA A 31 0.59 3.55 11.77
N GLY A 32 1.74 3.54 11.07
CA GLY A 32 2.83 4.50 11.22
C GLY A 32 2.73 5.77 10.36
N ASN A 33 1.92 5.80 9.30
CA ASN A 33 1.97 6.90 8.31
C ASN A 33 0.73 7.81 8.36
N ARG A 34 0.18 8.11 9.54
CA ARG A 34 -1.05 8.91 9.67
C ARG A 34 -0.94 10.02 10.71
N TRP A 35 -1.23 11.23 10.26
CA TRP A 35 -1.13 12.46 11.03
C TRP A 35 -2.52 13.08 11.21
N ARG A 36 -2.84 13.62 12.39
CA ARG A 36 -3.96 14.57 12.49
C ARG A 36 -3.50 15.91 11.95
N LEU A 37 -4.41 16.68 11.33
CA LEU A 37 -4.04 17.95 10.68
C LEU A 37 -3.31 18.91 11.63
N GLN A 38 -3.70 18.97 12.91
CA GLN A 38 -3.03 19.80 13.90
C GLN A 38 -1.58 19.35 14.16
N ASP A 39 -1.33 18.05 14.21
CA ASP A 39 0.00 17.49 14.47
C ASP A 39 0.89 17.69 13.24
N ALA A 40 0.33 17.48 12.05
CA ALA A 40 1.01 17.76 10.78
C ALA A 40 1.38 19.24 10.64
N LYS A 41 0.52 20.16 11.07
CA LYS A 41 0.82 21.60 11.06
C LYS A 41 1.98 21.93 12.01
N ALA A 42 2.01 21.34 13.20
CA ALA A 42 3.07 21.57 14.19
C ALA A 42 4.41 20.93 13.79
N ARG A 43 4.38 19.83 13.03
CA ARG A 43 5.56 19.01 12.69
C ARG A 43 5.73 18.85 11.17
N LEU A 44 5.38 19.88 10.39
CA LEU A 44 5.34 19.77 8.93
C LEU A 44 6.67 19.31 8.33
N SER A 45 7.80 19.81 8.86
CA SER A 45 9.14 19.40 8.40
C SER A 45 9.38 17.90 8.56
N GLU A 46 8.86 17.30 9.62
CA GLU A 46 8.96 15.86 9.85
C GLU A 46 8.04 15.09 8.90
N VAL A 47 6.80 15.55 8.70
CA VAL A 47 5.89 14.96 7.70
C VAL A 47 6.55 14.93 6.32
N VAL A 48 7.22 16.02 5.94
CA VAL A 48 7.94 16.12 4.65
C VAL A 48 9.11 15.14 4.60
N ARG A 49 9.92 15.05 5.67
CA ARG A 49 11.03 14.09 5.74
C ARG A 49 10.53 12.64 5.63
N GLU A 50 9.50 12.29 6.39
CA GLU A 50 8.86 10.97 6.34
C GLU A 50 8.29 10.67 4.95
N ALA A 51 7.71 11.68 4.27
CA ALA A 51 7.22 11.54 2.90
C ALA A 51 8.33 11.27 1.87
N GLN A 52 9.53 11.79 2.12
CA GLN A 52 10.70 11.60 1.25
C GLN A 52 11.41 10.27 1.51
N GLU A 53 11.60 9.91 2.78
CA GLU A 53 12.41 8.75 3.19
C GLU A 53 11.59 7.45 3.26
N HIS A 54 10.37 7.52 3.77
CA HIS A 54 9.54 6.34 4.07
C HIS A 54 8.27 6.25 3.22
N GLY A 55 8.08 7.20 2.31
CA GLY A 55 6.97 7.22 1.37
C GLY A 55 5.71 7.91 1.90
N PRO A 56 4.55 7.75 1.22
CA PRO A 56 3.37 8.59 1.41
C PRO A 56 2.87 8.70 2.86
N GLN A 57 2.52 9.93 3.27
CA GLN A 57 2.01 10.25 4.60
C GLN A 57 0.55 10.72 4.52
N ARG A 58 -0.35 10.09 5.28
CA ARG A 58 -1.77 10.48 5.31
C ARG A 58 -2.02 11.54 6.37
N VAL A 59 -2.76 12.60 6.01
CA VAL A 59 -3.24 13.60 6.95
C VAL A 59 -4.75 13.51 7.08
N THR A 60 -5.22 13.53 8.32
CA THR A 60 -6.64 13.39 8.69
C THR A 60 -7.22 14.69 9.22
N LEU A 61 -8.45 15.00 8.82
CA LEU A 61 -9.26 16.09 9.35
C LEU A 61 -10.55 15.51 9.93
N HIS A 62 -10.84 15.81 11.20
CA HIS A 62 -11.97 15.25 11.94
C HIS A 62 -12.05 13.71 11.86
N GLY A 63 -10.89 13.04 11.97
CA GLY A 63 -10.77 11.58 11.96
C GLY A 63 -10.93 10.91 10.59
N ARG A 64 -11.13 11.67 9.52
CA ARG A 64 -11.24 11.17 8.14
C ARG A 64 -9.99 11.54 7.34
N ASP A 65 -9.58 10.68 6.41
CA ASP A 65 -8.49 11.01 5.48
C ASP A 65 -8.88 12.23 4.65
N ALA A 66 -8.02 13.25 4.67
CA ALA A 66 -8.25 14.50 3.96
C ALA A 66 -7.27 14.65 2.80
N VAL A 67 -5.97 14.45 3.06
CA VAL A 67 -4.91 14.57 2.04
C VAL A 67 -3.83 13.51 2.25
N VAL A 68 -3.02 13.29 1.21
CA VAL A 68 -1.80 12.49 1.25
C VAL A 68 -0.64 13.37 0.82
N VAL A 69 0.42 13.41 1.64
CA VAL A 69 1.68 14.09 1.32
C VAL A 69 2.62 13.06 0.72
N VAL A 70 3.16 13.36 -0.45
CA VAL A 70 4.17 12.57 -1.16
C VAL A 70 5.35 13.47 -1.51
N SER A 71 6.51 12.88 -1.80
CA SER A 71 7.63 13.66 -2.34
C SER A 71 7.26 14.24 -3.71
N ALA A 72 7.80 15.42 -4.04
CA ALA A 72 7.53 16.05 -5.33
C ALA A 72 7.95 15.15 -6.50
N ALA A 73 9.13 14.54 -6.41
CA ALA A 73 9.62 13.61 -7.42
C ALA A 73 8.67 12.42 -7.64
N GLU A 74 8.07 11.88 -6.56
CA GLU A 74 7.10 10.80 -6.70
C GLU A 74 5.80 11.25 -7.34
N PHE A 75 5.31 12.44 -6.97
CA PHE A 75 4.14 13.03 -7.61
C PHE A 75 4.38 13.24 -9.11
N ASP A 76 5.53 13.80 -9.49
CA ASP A 76 5.88 14.03 -10.89
C ASP A 76 5.98 12.72 -11.68
N ARG A 77 6.51 11.65 -11.08
CA ARG A 77 6.51 10.31 -11.68
C ARG A 77 5.10 9.79 -11.92
N MET A 78 4.18 9.98 -10.97
CA MET A 78 2.77 9.55 -11.10
C MET A 78 2.01 10.34 -12.16
N GLN A 79 2.33 11.63 -12.32
CA GLN A 79 1.68 12.52 -13.28
C GLN A 79 2.20 12.35 -14.71
N ARG A 80 3.37 11.72 -14.89
CA ARG A 80 3.95 11.48 -16.22
C ARG A 80 3.03 10.54 -17.03
N PRO A 81 2.65 10.90 -18.27
CA PRO A 81 1.89 10.02 -19.15
C PRO A 81 2.65 8.71 -19.39
N VAL A 82 1.96 7.58 -19.29
CA VAL A 82 2.53 6.27 -19.62
C VAL A 82 2.73 6.22 -21.13
N THR A 83 3.97 6.03 -21.56
CA THR A 83 4.33 5.93 -22.97
C THR A 83 4.49 4.47 -23.40
N GLY A 84 4.43 4.19 -24.70
CA GLY A 84 4.70 2.85 -25.23
C GLY A 84 6.08 2.32 -24.82
N HIS A 85 7.08 3.21 -24.67
CA HIS A 85 8.41 2.84 -24.18
C HIS A 85 8.39 2.32 -22.73
N ASP A 86 7.52 2.86 -21.87
CA ASP A 86 7.40 2.39 -20.49
C ASP A 86 6.83 0.96 -20.44
N ILE A 87 5.90 0.63 -21.34
CA ILE A 87 5.38 -0.73 -21.50
C ILE A 87 6.49 -1.68 -21.95
N VAL A 88 7.26 -1.30 -22.99
CA VAL A 88 8.38 -2.12 -23.47
C VAL A 88 9.39 -2.37 -22.35
N ARG A 89 9.77 -1.33 -21.60
CA ARG A 89 10.68 -1.46 -20.46
C ARG A 89 10.11 -2.40 -19.39
N ALA A 90 8.83 -2.30 -19.06
CA ALA A 90 8.18 -3.17 -18.08
C ALA A 90 8.19 -4.64 -18.52
N LEU A 91 7.91 -4.90 -19.80
CA LEU A 91 7.97 -6.25 -20.38
C LEU A 91 9.39 -6.82 -20.38
N GLN A 92 10.40 -5.99 -20.66
CA GLN A 92 11.81 -6.41 -20.62
C GLN A 92 12.33 -6.68 -19.20
N ALA A 93 11.79 -5.99 -18.19
CA ALA A 93 12.13 -6.24 -16.79
C ALA A 93 11.36 -7.43 -16.18
N SER A 94 10.43 -8.02 -16.95
CA SER A 94 9.64 -9.17 -16.50
C SER A 94 10.53 -10.41 -16.36
N PRO A 95 10.26 -11.30 -15.38
CA PRO A 95 10.86 -12.65 -15.33
C PRO A 95 10.63 -13.49 -16.59
N LEU A 96 9.70 -13.07 -17.45
CA LEU A 96 9.35 -13.71 -18.72
C LEU A 96 10.08 -13.11 -19.93
N ALA A 97 11.07 -12.23 -19.72
CA ALA A 97 11.76 -11.53 -20.80
C ALA A 97 12.51 -12.46 -21.76
N GLU A 98 12.92 -13.64 -21.30
CA GLU A 98 13.70 -14.61 -22.08
C GLU A 98 12.85 -15.68 -22.76
N ILE A 99 11.52 -15.58 -22.70
CA ILE A 99 10.64 -16.55 -23.34
C ILE A 99 10.62 -16.33 -24.85
N GLU A 100 10.94 -17.37 -25.60
CA GLU A 100 10.75 -17.38 -27.05
C GLU A 100 9.28 -17.57 -27.39
N PHE A 101 8.75 -16.64 -28.19
CA PHE A 101 7.39 -16.71 -28.70
C PHE A 101 7.41 -17.17 -30.15
N GLU A 102 6.71 -18.26 -30.45
CA GLU A 102 6.38 -18.59 -31.84
C GLU A 102 5.36 -17.56 -32.35
N ARG A 103 5.72 -16.85 -33.43
CA ARG A 103 4.82 -15.88 -34.05
C ARG A 103 3.77 -16.63 -34.86
N LEU A 104 2.67 -16.97 -34.21
CA LEU A 104 1.51 -17.57 -34.86
C LEU A 104 0.81 -16.49 -35.70
N SER A 105 0.88 -16.63 -37.03
CA SER A 105 0.09 -15.82 -37.96
C SER A 105 -1.15 -16.62 -38.37
N PHE A 106 -2.31 -16.20 -37.88
CA PHE A 106 -3.60 -16.69 -38.36
C PHE A 106 -4.57 -15.51 -38.42
N ASP A 107 -5.54 -15.57 -39.33
CA ASP A 107 -6.59 -14.56 -39.42
C ASP A 107 -7.47 -14.64 -38.17
N ALA A 108 -7.35 -13.63 -37.31
CA ALA A 108 -8.16 -13.49 -36.12
C ALA A 108 -9.27 -12.45 -36.38
N PRO A 109 -10.48 -12.66 -35.84
CA PRO A 109 -11.54 -11.65 -35.94
C PRO A 109 -11.08 -10.35 -35.27
N VAL A 110 -11.10 -9.25 -36.03
CA VAL A 110 -10.77 -7.91 -35.54
C VAL A 110 -12.02 -7.29 -34.94
N ARG A 111 -11.89 -6.63 -33.78
CA ARG A 111 -12.98 -5.86 -33.19
C ARG A 111 -13.18 -4.57 -33.98
N ASP A 112 -14.43 -4.21 -34.29
CA ASP A 112 -14.75 -2.89 -34.84
C ASP A 112 -14.25 -1.77 -33.91
N VAL A 113 -13.54 -0.80 -34.48
CA VAL A 113 -13.06 0.40 -33.78
C VAL A 113 -13.85 1.60 -34.29
N GLU A 114 -14.66 2.21 -33.42
CA GLU A 114 -15.23 3.52 -33.69
C GLU A 114 -14.13 4.58 -33.54
N LEU A 115 -13.88 5.34 -34.62
CA LEU A 115 -12.89 6.42 -34.68
C LEU A 115 -13.56 7.78 -34.44
#